data_AF-A0A2U2X6B3-F1
#
_entry.id   AF-A0A2U2X6B3-F1
#
_cell.length_a   1.000
_cell.length_b   1.000
_cell.length_c   1.000
_cell.angle_alpha   90.00
_cell.angle_beta   90.00
_cell.angle_gamma   90.00
#
_symmetry.space_group_name_H-M   'P 1'
#
loop_
_entity.id
_entity.type
_entity.pdbx_description
1 polymer ?
#
loop_
_entity_poly.entity_id
_entity_poly.type
_entity_poly.pdbx_seq_one_letter_code
_entity_poly.pdbx_strand_id
1 'polypeptide(L)'
;MKIKMNSKITLIPFLLFFIVFNCKKETPFTDFKYADKPVAFTCEGVNSKLLNEALYSFEDDIVNHYKKGNQNYRLDQAYSQIIRNSTFGRLKLEDMVSKHTSSIFEALKNETDLWDANNPKSHLNYKGSTMNCISESIKDTALKTTLDALISTNSMSPKLFGAPLANKYRNTLNDKNLAMYVALDLFYAKMFDIDFSKVNFEKPELKVDFNQLPPKPEVDPHAGHNH
;
A
#
# COMPACT_ATOMS: atom_id res chain seq x y z
N MET A 1 -28.94 15.63 -77.89
CA MET A 1 -29.33 15.37 -76.50
C MET A 1 -28.07 15.17 -75.67
N LYS A 2 -27.68 16.15 -74.86
CA LYS A 2 -26.50 16.08 -73.96
C LYS A 2 -26.95 16.49 -72.57
N ILE A 3 -26.95 15.52 -71.65
CA ILE A 3 -27.32 15.72 -70.26
C ILE A 3 -26.13 16.36 -69.55
N LYS A 4 -26.38 17.49 -68.88
CA LYS A 4 -25.41 18.26 -68.10
C LYS A 4 -25.50 17.76 -66.65
N MET A 5 -24.52 16.97 -66.20
CA MET A 5 -24.40 16.56 -64.79
C MET A 5 -23.54 17.58 -64.03
N ASN A 6 -24.21 18.43 -63.24
CA ASN A 6 -23.59 19.09 -62.09
C ASN A 6 -23.90 18.22 -60.88
N SER A 7 -22.93 17.43 -60.40
CA SER A 7 -23.08 16.72 -59.12
C SER A 7 -22.03 17.24 -58.15
N LYS A 8 -22.50 18.01 -57.17
CA LYS A 8 -21.70 18.49 -56.05
C LYS A 8 -21.43 17.28 -55.17
N ILE A 9 -20.16 16.88 -55.06
CA ILE A 9 -19.74 15.83 -54.13
C ILE A 9 -19.80 16.42 -52.71
N THR A 10 -20.81 16.02 -51.97
CA THR A 10 -20.98 16.37 -50.55
C THR A 10 -19.95 15.58 -49.74
N LEU A 11 -18.96 16.28 -49.18
CA LEU A 11 -18.00 15.74 -48.22
C LEU A 11 -18.74 15.36 -46.93
N ILE A 12 -18.83 14.06 -46.64
CA ILE A 12 -19.20 13.55 -45.31
C ILE A 12 -17.90 13.06 -44.65
N PRO A 13 -17.33 13.78 -43.66
CA PRO A 13 -16.35 13.22 -42.77
C PRO A 13 -17.10 12.75 -41.51
N PHE A 14 -17.45 11.47 -41.45
CA PHE A 14 -17.93 10.87 -40.21
C PHE A 14 -17.31 9.49 -40.06
N LEU A 15 -16.09 9.46 -39.53
CA LEU A 15 -15.67 8.36 -38.68
C LEU A 15 -14.80 8.92 -37.57
N LEU A 16 -15.48 9.27 -36.49
CA LEU A 16 -14.93 9.54 -35.17
C LEU A 16 -14.17 8.30 -34.69
N PHE A 17 -12.87 8.23 -34.99
CA PHE A 17 -11.94 7.50 -34.14
C PHE A 17 -11.62 8.40 -32.94
N PHE A 18 -12.57 8.50 -32.00
CA PHE A 18 -12.20 8.83 -30.62
C PHE A 18 -11.42 7.62 -30.09
N ILE A 19 -10.12 7.57 -30.42
CA ILE A 19 -9.17 6.88 -29.57
C ILE A 19 -9.20 7.68 -28.27
N VAL A 20 -10.02 7.22 -27.33
CA VAL A 20 -9.88 7.57 -25.92
C VAL A 20 -8.47 7.13 -25.53
N PHE A 21 -7.52 8.04 -25.68
CA PHE A 21 -6.30 8.01 -24.92
C PHE A 21 -6.74 8.04 -23.45
N ASN A 22 -6.83 6.85 -22.83
CA ASN A 22 -6.55 6.71 -21.42
C ASN A 22 -5.09 7.15 -21.23
N CYS A 23 -4.88 8.46 -21.27
CA CYS A 23 -3.65 9.09 -20.83
C CYS A 23 -3.66 8.92 -19.30
N LYS A 24 -3.26 7.72 -18.84
CA LYS A 24 -2.85 7.53 -17.47
C LYS A 24 -1.77 8.59 -17.27
N LYS A 25 -2.06 9.63 -16.48
CA LYS A 25 -1.06 10.61 -16.09
C LYS A 25 0.10 9.79 -15.54
N GLU A 26 1.19 9.68 -16.28
CA GLU A 26 2.39 9.06 -15.77
C GLU A 26 2.75 9.83 -14.51
N THR A 27 2.72 9.17 -13.36
CA THR A 27 3.14 9.79 -12.12
C THR A 27 4.59 10.20 -12.28
N PRO A 28 4.97 11.45 -11.96
CA PRO A 28 6.34 11.95 -12.13
C PRO A 28 7.36 11.26 -11.21
N PHE A 29 6.93 10.27 -10.42
CA PHE A 29 7.79 9.45 -9.59
C PHE A 29 8.63 8.51 -10.46
N THR A 30 9.95 8.59 -10.32
CA THR A 30 10.91 7.83 -11.14
C THR A 30 11.83 6.91 -10.33
N ASP A 31 11.94 7.12 -9.02
CA ASP A 31 12.82 6.38 -8.12
C ASP A 31 12.16 5.07 -7.67
N PHE A 32 12.01 4.08 -8.55
CA PHE A 32 11.45 2.77 -8.18
C PHE A 32 12.56 1.80 -7.73
N LYS A 33 12.80 1.70 -6.43
CA LYS A 33 13.81 0.82 -5.81
C LYS A 33 13.39 -0.65 -5.79
N TYR A 34 12.09 -0.94 -5.80
CA TYR A 34 11.57 -2.31 -5.68
C TYR A 34 10.98 -2.83 -7.01
N ALA A 35 11.38 -2.26 -8.14
CA ALA A 35 10.89 -2.65 -9.47
C ALA A 35 11.24 -4.10 -9.88
N ASP A 36 12.24 -4.71 -9.23
CA ASP A 36 12.66 -6.10 -9.41
C ASP A 36 11.83 -7.09 -8.57
N LYS A 37 11.04 -6.61 -7.60
CA LYS A 37 10.17 -7.45 -6.78
C LYS A 37 8.95 -7.92 -7.59
N PRO A 38 8.36 -9.07 -7.22
CA PRO A 38 7.12 -9.54 -7.84
C PRO A 38 6.00 -8.51 -7.71
N VAL A 39 5.10 -8.46 -8.69
CA VAL A 39 3.87 -7.65 -8.57
C VAL A 39 3.00 -8.26 -7.46
N ALA A 40 2.83 -7.52 -6.38
CA ALA A 40 2.07 -7.93 -5.20
C ALA A 40 0.61 -7.47 -5.26
N PHE A 41 0.35 -6.33 -5.90
CA PHE A 41 -0.98 -5.74 -6.01
C PHE A 41 -1.26 -5.32 -7.46
N THR A 42 -2.39 -5.72 -7.99
CA THR A 42 -2.83 -5.34 -9.34
C THR A 42 -4.28 -4.93 -9.27
N CYS A 43 -4.59 -3.75 -9.79
CA CYS A 43 -5.95 -3.33 -9.95
C CYS A 43 -6.14 -2.50 -11.23
N GLU A 44 -7.27 -2.69 -11.89
CA GLU A 44 -7.63 -1.90 -13.06
C GLU A 44 -7.89 -0.44 -12.67
N GLY A 45 -7.52 0.50 -13.53
CA GLY A 45 -7.77 1.92 -13.32
C GLY A 45 -6.89 2.62 -12.28
N VAL A 46 -6.06 1.90 -11.51
CA VAL A 46 -5.17 2.49 -10.50
C VAL A 46 -3.70 2.42 -10.91
N ASN A 47 -2.87 3.25 -10.28
CA ASN A 47 -1.42 3.22 -10.46
C ASN A 47 -0.76 2.07 -9.69
N SER A 48 -0.97 0.85 -10.20
CA SER A 48 -0.44 -0.37 -9.56
C SER A 48 1.09 -0.31 -9.40
N LYS A 49 1.82 0.34 -10.32
CA LYS A 49 3.28 0.46 -10.22
C LYS A 49 3.69 1.25 -8.96
N LEU A 50 3.11 2.43 -8.74
CA LEU A 50 3.37 3.24 -7.55
C LEU A 50 2.89 2.55 -6.26
N LEU A 51 1.74 1.87 -6.30
CA LEU A 51 1.21 1.17 -5.13
C LEU A 51 2.12 -0.01 -4.71
N ASN A 52 2.67 -0.78 -5.66
CA ASN A 52 3.61 -1.84 -5.33
C ASN A 52 4.89 -1.29 -4.71
N GLU A 53 5.42 -0.18 -5.24
CA GLU A 53 6.57 0.52 -4.66
C GLU A 53 6.27 0.95 -3.22
N ALA A 54 5.10 1.55 -2.99
CA ALA A 54 4.64 1.97 -1.68
C ALA A 54 4.55 0.78 -0.70
N LEU A 55 4.00 -0.35 -1.14
CA LEU A 55 3.88 -1.54 -0.30
C LEU A 55 5.25 -2.08 0.12
N TYR A 56 6.20 -2.19 -0.81
CA TYR A 56 7.52 -2.70 -0.49
C TYR A 56 8.35 -1.75 0.36
N SER A 57 8.27 -0.44 0.10
CA SER A 57 8.91 0.59 0.92
C SER A 57 8.36 0.57 2.35
N PHE A 58 7.04 0.42 2.50
CA PHE A 58 6.40 0.22 3.79
C PHE A 58 6.89 -1.03 4.51
N GLU A 59 6.93 -2.19 3.84
CA GLU A 59 7.38 -3.46 4.44
C GLU A 59 8.85 -3.37 4.90
N ASP A 60 9.70 -2.70 4.12
CA ASP A 60 11.11 -2.48 4.48
C ASP A 60 11.24 -1.55 5.70
N ASP A 61 10.55 -0.40 5.71
CA ASP A 61 10.59 0.55 6.82
C ASP A 61 10.10 -0.08 8.14
N ILE A 62 8.99 -0.82 8.14
CA ILE A 62 8.47 -1.44 9.38
C ILE A 62 9.42 -2.53 9.89
N VAL A 63 10.03 -3.33 9.02
CA VAL A 63 10.98 -4.36 9.42
C VAL A 63 12.24 -3.72 9.98
N ASN A 64 12.77 -2.71 9.30
CA ASN A 64 13.97 -1.99 9.72
C ASN A 64 13.79 -1.27 11.06
N HIS A 65 12.62 -0.67 11.28
CA HIS A 65 12.30 0.00 12.54
C HIS A 65 12.14 -0.99 13.70
N TYR A 66 11.36 -2.06 13.52
CA TYR A 66 11.03 -2.96 14.63
C TYR A 66 12.09 -4.03 14.91
N LYS A 67 12.96 -4.37 13.95
CA LYS A 67 14.02 -5.38 14.16
C LYS A 67 14.96 -5.01 15.30
N LYS A 68 15.30 -3.72 15.47
CA LYS A 68 16.20 -3.21 16.54
C LYS A 68 17.46 -4.07 16.77
N GLY A 69 18.08 -4.55 15.69
CA GLY A 69 19.28 -5.41 15.73
C GLY A 69 19.01 -6.92 15.83
N ASN A 70 17.77 -7.35 16.01
CA ASN A 70 17.39 -8.76 15.94
C ASN A 70 17.36 -9.23 14.47
N GLN A 71 18.35 -10.03 14.08
CA GLN A 71 18.46 -10.59 12.73
C GLN A 71 17.34 -11.58 12.39
N ASN A 72 16.70 -12.19 13.40
CA ASN A 72 15.59 -13.13 13.21
C ASN A 72 14.22 -12.43 13.23
N TYR A 73 14.19 -11.10 13.13
CA TYR A 73 12.93 -10.35 13.13
C TYR A 73 12.18 -10.58 11.81
N ARG A 74 10.94 -11.05 11.93
CA ARG A 74 10.13 -11.45 10.79
C ARG A 74 9.13 -10.38 10.40
N LEU A 75 8.78 -10.34 9.12
CA LEU A 75 7.78 -9.42 8.58
C LEU A 75 6.41 -9.54 9.26
N ASP A 76 5.96 -10.73 9.65
CA ASP A 76 4.67 -10.86 10.37
C ASP A 76 4.73 -10.21 11.76
N GLN A 77 5.89 -10.23 12.43
CA GLN A 77 6.06 -9.50 13.68
C GLN A 77 5.98 -7.99 13.44
N ALA A 78 6.58 -7.50 12.35
CA ALA A 78 6.46 -6.10 11.95
C ALA A 78 4.99 -5.69 11.70
N TYR A 79 4.25 -6.53 10.97
CA TYR A 79 2.81 -6.36 10.74
C TYR A 79 2.01 -6.34 12.06
N SER A 80 2.31 -7.27 12.96
CA SER A 80 1.70 -7.34 14.29
C SER A 80 1.84 -6.02 15.05
N GLN A 81 3.04 -5.42 15.02
CA GLN A 81 3.36 -4.18 15.72
C GLN A 81 2.73 -2.97 15.04
N ILE A 82 2.86 -2.83 13.71
CA ILE A 82 2.37 -1.66 12.98
C ILE A 82 0.85 -1.56 13.04
N ILE A 83 0.13 -2.69 12.89
CA ILE A 83 -1.33 -2.71 12.97
C ILE A 83 -1.78 -2.24 14.36
N ARG A 84 -1.20 -2.78 15.44
CA ARG A 84 -1.56 -2.37 16.81
C ARG A 84 -1.22 -0.92 17.08
N ASN A 85 0.00 -0.50 16.77
CA ASN A 85 0.45 0.86 17.06
C ASN A 85 -0.35 1.90 16.28
N SER A 86 -0.66 1.64 15.01
CA SER A 86 -1.51 2.53 14.22
C SER A 86 -2.96 2.56 14.71
N THR A 87 -3.56 1.38 14.89
CA THR A 87 -4.98 1.24 15.33
C THR A 87 -5.25 1.95 16.65
N PHE A 88 -4.28 1.93 17.57
CA PHE A 88 -4.41 2.49 18.91
C PHE A 88 -3.71 3.84 19.11
N GLY A 89 -3.30 4.52 18.03
CA GLY A 89 -2.75 5.88 18.10
C GLY A 89 -1.40 5.98 18.81
N ARG A 90 -0.58 4.93 18.72
CA ARG A 90 0.77 4.84 19.32
C ARG A 90 1.88 4.85 18.27
N LEU A 91 1.53 5.11 17.02
CA LEU A 91 2.48 5.08 15.92
C LEU A 91 3.41 6.30 15.96
N LYS A 92 4.72 6.05 15.83
CA LYS A 92 5.77 7.08 15.74
C LYS A 92 6.42 6.99 14.37
N LEU A 93 5.79 7.61 13.39
CA LEU A 93 6.20 7.51 11.99
C LEU A 93 7.53 8.21 11.73
N GLU A 94 7.84 9.29 12.45
CA GLU A 94 9.09 10.03 12.38
C GLU A 94 10.31 9.17 12.73
N ASP A 95 10.10 8.11 13.53
CA ASP A 95 11.13 7.14 13.89
C ASP A 95 11.31 6.03 12.85
N MET A 96 10.39 5.89 11.90
CA MET A 96 10.25 4.73 11.02
C MET A 96 10.40 5.06 9.53
N VAL A 97 9.86 6.19 9.09
CA VAL A 97 9.78 6.56 7.68
C VAL A 97 11.17 6.89 7.12
N SER A 98 11.52 6.23 6.02
CA SER A 98 12.70 6.57 5.22
C SER A 98 12.45 7.75 4.27
N LYS A 99 13.53 8.34 3.77
CA LYS A 99 13.46 9.41 2.76
C LYS A 99 12.71 8.96 1.50
N HIS A 100 12.87 7.69 1.12
CA HIS A 100 12.24 7.10 -0.04
C HIS A 100 10.73 6.87 0.19
N THR A 101 10.33 6.37 1.36
CA THR A 101 8.91 6.33 1.74
C THR A 101 8.27 7.72 1.71
N SER A 102 8.98 8.75 2.18
CA SER A 102 8.50 10.13 2.11
C SER A 102 8.31 10.62 0.67
N SER A 103 9.21 10.30 -0.27
CA SER A 103 9.04 10.70 -1.67
C SER A 103 7.90 9.94 -2.37
N ILE A 104 7.69 8.67 -2.02
CA ILE A 104 6.53 7.90 -2.48
C ILE A 104 5.24 8.54 -1.95
N PHE A 105 5.19 8.95 -0.68
CA PHE A 105 4.02 9.62 -0.13
C PHE A 105 3.68 10.91 -0.89
N GLU A 106 4.69 11.72 -1.23
CA GLU A 106 4.51 12.90 -2.07
C GLU A 106 3.92 12.56 -3.44
N ALA A 107 4.34 11.46 -4.06
CA ALA A 107 3.77 10.98 -5.30
C ALA A 107 2.32 10.50 -5.12
N LEU A 108 2.03 9.71 -4.09
CA LEU A 108 0.71 9.18 -3.79
C LEU A 108 -0.32 10.28 -3.56
N LYS A 109 0.05 11.43 -3.00
CA LYS A 109 -0.87 12.57 -2.82
C LYS A 109 -1.48 13.07 -4.14
N ASN A 110 -0.84 12.80 -5.28
CA ASN A 110 -1.35 13.17 -6.60
C ASN A 110 -2.34 12.15 -7.19
N GLU A 111 -2.55 11.00 -6.54
CA GLU A 111 -3.56 10.01 -6.94
C GLU A 111 -4.95 10.52 -6.53
N THR A 112 -5.70 11.03 -7.51
CA THR A 112 -6.93 11.83 -7.29
C THR A 112 -8.06 11.10 -6.59
N ASP A 113 -8.07 9.76 -6.64
CA ASP A 113 -9.14 8.92 -6.06
C ASP A 113 -8.66 8.12 -4.85
N LEU A 114 -7.37 8.20 -4.49
CA LEU A 114 -6.81 7.45 -3.38
C LEU A 114 -7.16 8.09 -2.03
N TRP A 115 -7.15 9.42 -1.97
CA TRP A 115 -7.34 10.17 -0.73
C TRP A 115 -8.65 10.95 -0.71
N ASP A 116 -9.27 11.06 0.46
CA ASP A 116 -10.42 11.92 0.74
C ASP A 116 -10.04 12.89 1.85
N ALA A 117 -9.72 14.13 1.49
CA ALA A 117 -9.36 15.18 2.43
C ALA A 117 -10.48 15.52 3.43
N ASN A 118 -11.72 15.13 3.15
CA ASN A 118 -12.86 15.37 4.02
C ASN A 118 -13.17 14.18 4.93
N ASN A 119 -12.47 13.05 4.81
CA ASN A 119 -12.69 11.90 5.66
C ASN A 119 -11.98 12.12 7.02
N PRO A 120 -12.73 12.35 8.11
CA PRO A 120 -12.14 12.70 9.39
C PRO A 120 -11.58 11.49 10.14
N LYS A 121 -11.85 10.27 9.66
CA LYS A 121 -11.46 9.01 10.30
C LYS A 121 -10.12 8.50 9.76
N SER A 122 -9.87 8.77 8.49
CA SER A 122 -8.65 8.50 7.76
C SER A 122 -8.60 9.42 6.54
N HIS A 123 -7.41 9.82 6.10
CA HIS A 123 -7.25 10.52 4.83
C HIS A 123 -7.53 9.61 3.61
N LEU A 124 -7.70 8.29 3.80
CA LEU A 124 -7.97 7.34 2.72
C LEU A 124 -9.42 7.43 2.22
N ASN A 125 -9.59 7.41 0.89
CA ASN A 125 -10.91 7.35 0.25
C ASN A 125 -11.44 5.91 0.26
N TYR A 126 -12.29 5.58 1.23
CA TYR A 126 -12.90 4.25 1.34
C TYR A 126 -13.89 3.89 0.22
N LYS A 127 -14.30 4.85 -0.61
CA LYS A 127 -15.18 4.64 -1.77
C LYS A 127 -14.41 4.61 -3.09
N GLY A 128 -13.09 4.88 -3.04
CA GLY A 128 -12.24 4.93 -4.21
C GLY A 128 -12.00 3.55 -4.83
N SER A 129 -11.61 3.56 -6.09
CA SER A 129 -11.26 2.39 -6.92
C SER A 129 -10.25 1.47 -6.23
N THR A 130 -9.22 2.03 -5.59
CA THR A 130 -8.20 1.23 -4.88
C THR A 130 -8.81 0.47 -3.70
N MET A 131 -9.66 1.12 -2.91
CA MET A 131 -10.29 0.48 -1.75
C MET A 131 -11.35 -0.55 -2.15
N ASN A 132 -12.13 -0.28 -3.21
CA ASN A 132 -13.07 -1.27 -3.75
C ASN A 132 -12.33 -2.54 -4.19
N CYS A 133 -11.23 -2.36 -4.91
CA CYS A 133 -10.40 -3.47 -5.38
C CYS A 133 -9.80 -4.31 -4.27
N ILE A 134 -9.29 -3.63 -3.22
CA ILE A 134 -8.80 -4.30 -2.02
C ILE A 134 -9.94 -5.09 -1.37
N SER A 135 -11.10 -4.47 -1.14
CA SER A 135 -12.23 -5.09 -0.44
C SER A 135 -12.77 -6.33 -1.19
N GLU A 136 -12.80 -6.28 -2.51
CA GLU A 136 -13.22 -7.40 -3.36
C GLU A 136 -12.20 -8.56 -3.36
N SER A 137 -10.93 -8.26 -3.14
CA SER A 137 -9.82 -9.22 -3.32
C SER A 137 -9.21 -9.76 -2.02
N ILE A 138 -9.73 -9.37 -0.85
CA ILE A 138 -9.32 -9.96 0.44
C ILE A 138 -9.74 -11.43 0.49
N LYS A 139 -8.79 -12.30 0.82
CA LYS A 139 -8.96 -13.75 0.88
C LYS A 139 -9.70 -14.23 2.13
N ASP A 140 -9.45 -13.58 3.27
CA ASP A 140 -10.12 -13.94 4.53
C ASP A 140 -11.57 -13.43 4.53
N THR A 141 -12.52 -14.35 4.40
CA THR A 141 -13.95 -14.02 4.24
C THR A 141 -14.53 -13.23 5.40
N ALA A 142 -14.06 -13.46 6.63
CA ALA A 142 -14.54 -12.73 7.81
C ALA A 142 -14.01 -11.28 7.82
N LEU A 143 -12.74 -11.08 7.47
CA LEU A 143 -12.19 -9.73 7.30
C LEU A 143 -12.86 -9.01 6.14
N LYS A 144 -13.02 -9.67 5.00
CA LYS A 144 -13.74 -9.12 3.85
C LYS A 144 -15.16 -8.67 4.21
N THR A 145 -15.94 -9.55 4.83
CA THR A 145 -17.30 -9.24 5.28
C THR A 145 -17.33 -8.05 6.24
N THR A 146 -16.37 -7.99 7.17
CA THR A 146 -16.26 -6.87 8.11
C THR A 146 -15.94 -5.56 7.39
N LEU A 147 -14.99 -5.57 6.46
CA LEU A 147 -14.60 -4.39 5.69
C LEU A 147 -15.76 -3.90 4.80
N ASP A 148 -16.39 -4.80 4.05
CA ASP A 148 -17.54 -4.50 3.19
C ASP A 148 -18.71 -3.91 4.00
N ALA A 149 -19.01 -4.50 5.15
CA ALA A 149 -20.04 -3.98 6.05
C ALA A 149 -19.69 -2.56 6.51
N LEU A 150 -18.46 -2.32 6.97
CA LEU A 150 -18.01 -1.01 7.44
C LEU A 150 -18.02 0.05 6.34
N ILE A 151 -17.65 -0.31 5.11
CA ILE A 151 -17.68 0.58 3.95
C ILE A 151 -19.13 0.90 3.57
N SER A 152 -19.99 -0.11 3.43
CA SER A 152 -21.39 0.05 3.01
C SER A 152 -22.23 0.87 4.00
N THR A 153 -21.95 0.77 5.29
CA THR A 153 -22.60 1.58 6.34
C THR A 153 -21.91 2.92 6.59
N ASN A 154 -20.91 3.30 5.79
CA ASN A 154 -20.11 4.53 5.94
C ASN A 154 -19.48 4.68 7.34
N SER A 155 -19.29 3.56 8.04
CA SER A 155 -18.74 3.54 9.41
C SER A 155 -17.24 3.29 9.43
N MET A 156 -16.65 2.87 8.31
CA MET A 156 -15.23 2.50 8.20
C MET A 156 -14.28 3.50 8.86
N SER A 157 -13.33 2.95 9.62
CA SER A 157 -12.23 3.68 10.26
C SER A 157 -11.06 2.72 10.52
N PRO A 158 -9.84 3.24 10.68
CA PRO A 158 -8.68 2.43 11.04
C PRO A 158 -8.90 1.64 12.33
N LYS A 159 -9.59 2.23 13.32
CA LYS A 159 -9.83 1.59 14.63
C LYS A 159 -10.80 0.41 14.53
N LEU A 160 -11.88 0.56 13.76
CA LEU A 160 -12.94 -0.45 13.67
C LEU A 160 -12.49 -1.69 12.89
N PHE A 161 -11.75 -1.52 11.80
CA PHE A 161 -11.22 -2.66 11.03
C PHE A 161 -9.85 -3.14 11.53
N GLY A 162 -9.03 -2.25 12.08
CA GLY A 162 -7.74 -2.59 12.66
C GLY A 162 -7.85 -3.54 13.86
N ALA A 163 -8.93 -3.47 14.64
CA ALA A 163 -9.15 -4.38 15.78
C ALA A 163 -9.29 -5.86 15.37
N PRO A 164 -10.20 -6.27 14.47
CA PRO A 164 -10.26 -7.65 13.98
C PRO A 164 -9.00 -8.03 13.18
N LEU A 165 -8.42 -7.09 12.43
CA LEU A 165 -7.18 -7.31 11.67
C LEU A 165 -5.99 -7.62 12.60
N ALA A 166 -5.87 -6.99 13.77
CA ALA A 166 -4.78 -7.23 14.72
C ALA A 166 -4.74 -8.69 15.22
N ASN A 167 -5.88 -9.38 15.25
CA ASN A 167 -5.98 -10.80 15.61
C ASN A 167 -5.62 -11.73 14.45
N LYS A 168 -5.65 -11.22 13.21
CA LYS A 168 -5.38 -11.94 11.97
C LYS A 168 -4.21 -11.36 11.18
N TYR A 169 -3.29 -10.67 11.86
CA TYR A 169 -2.19 -9.94 11.22
C TYR A 169 -1.36 -10.81 10.28
N ARG A 170 -1.18 -12.11 10.57
CA ARG A 170 -0.41 -13.04 9.73
C ARG A 170 -1.00 -13.19 8.32
N ASN A 171 -2.28 -12.90 8.13
CA ASN A 171 -2.92 -12.98 6.82
C ASN A 171 -2.27 -12.00 5.81
N THR A 172 -1.68 -10.89 6.27
CA THR A 172 -1.00 -9.93 5.38
C THR A 172 0.19 -10.52 4.63
N LEU A 173 0.80 -11.59 5.12
CA LEU A 173 1.91 -12.25 4.43
C LEU A 173 1.45 -12.94 3.13
N ASN A 174 0.24 -13.51 3.13
CA ASN A 174 -0.29 -14.32 2.04
C ASN A 174 -1.39 -13.59 1.25
N ASP A 175 -1.85 -12.44 1.74
CA ASP A 175 -2.85 -11.60 1.13
C ASP A 175 -2.30 -10.18 0.98
N LYS A 176 -1.77 -9.90 -0.22
CA LYS A 176 -1.15 -8.61 -0.53
C LYS A 176 -2.17 -7.49 -0.72
N ASN A 177 -3.46 -7.79 -0.90
CA ASN A 177 -4.52 -6.78 -0.84
C ASN A 177 -4.74 -6.31 0.60
N LEU A 178 -4.74 -7.26 1.54
CA LEU A 178 -4.82 -6.94 2.97
C LEU A 178 -3.56 -6.18 3.44
N ALA A 179 -2.38 -6.58 2.95
CA ALA A 179 -1.15 -5.83 3.18
C ALA A 179 -1.22 -4.39 2.63
N MET A 180 -1.76 -4.21 1.41
CA MET A 180 -1.95 -2.91 0.80
C MET A 180 -2.88 -2.01 1.63
N TYR A 181 -3.98 -2.56 2.18
CA TYR A 181 -4.82 -1.82 3.12
C TYR A 181 -4.01 -1.30 4.32
N VAL A 182 -3.17 -2.16 4.92
CA VAL A 182 -2.35 -1.75 6.07
C VAL A 182 -1.38 -0.64 5.67
N ALA A 183 -0.70 -0.78 4.55
CA ALA A 183 0.22 0.24 4.05
C ALA A 183 -0.50 1.58 3.83
N LEU A 184 -1.66 1.57 3.17
CA LEU A 184 -2.37 2.79 2.81
C LEU A 184 -3.06 3.45 4.02
N ASP A 185 -3.85 2.70 4.79
CA ASP A 185 -4.72 3.27 5.83
C ASP A 185 -4.03 3.39 7.20
N LEU A 186 -3.19 2.41 7.52
CA LEU A 186 -2.54 2.34 8.83
C LEU A 186 -1.15 2.97 8.83
N PHE A 187 -0.60 3.35 7.68
CA PHE A 187 0.73 3.94 7.57
C PHE A 187 0.74 5.22 6.73
N TYR A 188 0.52 5.17 5.42
CA TYR A 188 0.58 6.36 4.55
C TYR A 188 -0.48 7.42 4.88
N ALA A 189 -1.72 7.03 5.19
CA ALA A 189 -2.75 7.99 5.60
C ALA A 189 -2.34 8.75 6.87
N LYS A 190 -1.57 8.13 7.77
CA LYS A 190 -1.09 8.77 9.00
C LYS A 190 0.04 9.78 8.75
N MET A 191 0.68 9.74 7.58
CA MET A 191 1.75 10.67 7.21
C MET A 191 1.24 12.08 6.90
N PHE A 192 -0.05 12.25 6.59
CA PHE A 192 -0.66 13.58 6.43
C PHE A 192 -0.60 14.42 7.70
N ASP A 193 -0.52 13.78 8.86
CA ASP A 193 -0.50 14.46 10.17
C ASP A 193 0.94 14.78 10.64
N ILE A 194 1.95 14.60 9.77
CA ILE A 194 3.37 14.74 10.10
C ILE A 194 4.00 15.91 9.35
N ASP A 195 4.83 16.65 10.07
CA ASP A 195 5.73 17.64 9.49
C ASP A 195 7.10 17.01 9.16
N PHE A 196 7.28 16.57 7.92
CA PHE A 196 8.52 15.95 7.46
C PHE A 196 9.75 16.86 7.48
N SER A 197 9.58 18.18 7.60
CA SER A 197 10.73 19.09 7.77
C SER A 197 11.48 18.87 9.08
N LYS A 198 10.85 18.21 10.05
CA LYS A 198 11.40 17.89 11.38
C LYS A 198 11.92 16.47 11.50
N VAL A 199 11.80 15.66 10.45
CA VAL A 199 12.25 14.25 10.46
C VAL A 199 13.72 14.18 10.07
N ASN A 200 14.54 13.56 10.92
CA ASN A 200 15.93 13.28 10.59
C ASN A 200 16.02 11.99 9.76
N PHE A 201 16.28 12.15 8.46
CA PHE A 201 16.44 11.05 7.52
C PHE A 201 17.87 10.48 7.47
N GLU A 202 18.85 11.09 8.12
CA GLU A 202 20.26 10.62 8.13
C GLU A 202 20.51 9.53 9.17
N LYS A 203 19.57 8.58 9.29
CA LYS A 203 19.75 7.40 10.14
C LYS A 203 20.56 6.36 9.35
N PRO A 204 21.54 5.66 9.96
CA PRO A 204 22.31 4.65 9.25
C PRO A 204 21.42 3.50 8.76
N GLU A 205 21.34 3.31 7.44
CA GLU A 205 20.58 2.22 6.81
C GLU A 205 21.25 0.87 7.10
N LEU A 206 20.54 -0.03 7.79
CA LEU A 206 20.96 -1.42 7.96
C LEU A 206 20.44 -2.25 6.77
N LYS A 207 21.29 -2.54 5.77
CA LYS A 207 20.96 -3.46 4.68
C LYS A 207 20.37 -4.77 5.21
N VAL A 208 19.15 -5.13 4.79
CA VAL A 208 18.49 -6.39 5.10
C VAL A 208 18.71 -7.37 3.97
N ASP A 209 19.19 -8.57 4.31
CA ASP A 209 19.12 -9.73 3.42
C ASP A 209 17.89 -10.56 3.77
N PHE A 210 16.88 -10.53 2.90
CA PHE A 210 15.64 -11.29 3.08
C PHE A 210 15.81 -12.81 2.88
N ASN A 211 16.99 -13.28 2.45
CA ASN A 211 17.28 -14.69 2.18
C ASN A 211 18.10 -15.37 3.27
N GLN A 212 18.43 -14.68 4.37
CA GLN A 212 19.29 -15.24 5.41
C GLN A 212 18.56 -16.36 6.17
N LEU A 213 19.05 -17.60 6.03
CA LEU A 213 18.56 -18.75 6.78
C LEU A 213 18.97 -18.66 8.25
N PRO A 214 18.15 -19.13 9.21
CA PRO A 214 18.47 -19.06 10.62
C PRO A 214 19.76 -19.83 10.94
N PRO A 215 20.60 -19.35 11.88
CA PRO A 215 21.70 -20.11 12.41
C PRO A 215 21.19 -21.43 13.00
N LYS A 216 21.91 -22.54 12.73
CA LYS A 216 21.61 -23.81 13.42
C LYS A 216 21.73 -23.59 14.93
N PRO A 217 20.80 -24.13 15.74
CA PRO A 217 20.91 -24.06 17.19
C PRO A 217 22.24 -24.68 17.63
N GLU A 218 23.01 -23.91 18.40
CA GLU A 218 24.19 -24.43 19.08
C GLU A 218 23.70 -25.37 20.19
N VAL A 219 24.19 -26.60 20.19
CA VAL A 219 23.79 -27.63 21.18
C VAL A 219 24.38 -27.22 22.53
N ASP A 220 23.51 -26.84 23.46
CA ASP A 220 23.89 -26.52 24.84
C ASP A 220 24.40 -27.79 25.55
N PRO A 221 25.69 -27.86 25.93
CA PRO A 221 26.25 -29.02 26.63
C PRO A 221 25.74 -29.17 28.08
N HIS A 222 24.93 -28.22 28.59
CA HIS A 222 24.37 -28.25 29.94
C HIS A 222 22.90 -28.65 30.01
N ALA A 223 22.26 -28.95 28.88
CA ALA A 223 20.88 -29.45 28.86
C ALA A 223 20.83 -30.95 29.22
N GLY A 224 21.12 -31.30 30.47
CA GLY A 224 20.97 -32.68 30.92
C GLY A 224 21.50 -32.98 32.31
N HIS A 225 20.83 -32.49 33.36
CA HIS A 225 20.76 -33.18 34.65
C HIS A 225 19.50 -32.75 35.39
N ASN A 226 18.43 -33.53 35.30
CA ASN A 226 17.37 -33.59 36.30
C ASN A 226 17.00 -35.07 36.46
N HIS A 227 17.36 -35.61 37.63
CA HIS A 227 16.86 -36.88 38.15
C HIS A 227 15.49 -36.67 38.81
#